data_AF-A0A2G8RHE3-F1
#
_entry.id   AF-A0A2G8RHE3-F1
#
_cell.length_a   1.000
_cell.length_b   1.000
_cell.length_c   1.000
_cell.angle_alpha   90.00
_cell.angle_beta   90.00
_cell.angle_gamma   90.00
#
_symmetry.space_group_name_H-M   'P 1'
#
loop_
_entity.id
_entity.type
_entity.pdbx_description
1 polymer ?
#
loop_
_entity_poly.entity_id
_entity_poly.type
_entity_poly.pdbx_seq_one_letter_code
_entity_poly.pdbx_strand_id
1 'polypeptide(L)'
;MNNEPNKPARHGQNERELAITRKNSFFAGSDGGGRIWATIATRLQTCKMNDVDPVAWLTLALGSIANQWPSAEIDALIPWNYNA
;
A
#
# COMPACT_ATOMS: atom_id res chain seq x y z
N MET A 1 -15.20 -24.21 51.81
CA MET A 1 -13.74 -24.03 51.58
C MET A 1 -13.50 -24.48 50.16
N ASN A 2 -13.44 -23.65 49.12
CA ASN A 2 -12.74 -22.37 48.97
C ASN A 2 -13.49 -21.50 47.94
N ASN A 3 -13.98 -20.32 48.37
CA ASN A 3 -14.53 -19.31 47.47
C ASN A 3 -13.45 -18.25 47.26
N GLU A 4 -12.56 -18.47 46.29
CA GLU A 4 -11.71 -17.38 45.80
C GLU A 4 -12.53 -16.45 44.89
N PRO A 5 -12.39 -15.11 45.00
CA PRO A 5 -13.09 -14.21 44.11
C PRO A 5 -12.50 -14.32 42.71
N ASN A 6 -13.32 -14.76 41.75
CA ASN A 6 -12.98 -14.74 40.33
C ASN A 6 -12.73 -13.27 39.91
N LYS A 7 -11.46 -12.92 39.66
CA LYS A 7 -11.08 -11.57 39.23
C LYS A 7 -11.76 -11.32 37.87
N PRO A 8 -12.55 -10.23 37.70
CA PRO A 8 -13.17 -9.95 36.42
C PRO A 8 -12.06 -9.75 35.38
N ALA A 9 -12.18 -10.42 34.24
CA ALA A 9 -11.32 -10.18 33.10
C ALA A 9 -11.39 -8.69 32.75
N ARG A 10 -10.30 -7.95 32.99
CA ARG A 10 -10.20 -6.55 32.58
C ARG A 10 -10.06 -6.55 31.06
N HIS A 11 -11.15 -6.18 30.38
CA HIS A 11 -11.18 -5.98 28.93
C HIS A 11 -10.03 -5.01 28.56
N GLY A 12 -9.15 -5.45 27.66
CA GLY A 12 -7.95 -4.71 27.24
C GLY A 12 -6.59 -5.20 27.76
N GLN A 13 -6.51 -6.09 28.77
CA GLN A 13 -5.19 -6.59 29.25
C GLN A 13 -4.70 -7.91 28.60
N ASN A 14 -5.60 -8.63 27.90
CA ASN A 14 -5.28 -9.91 27.26
C ASN A 14 -5.24 -9.82 25.73
N GLU A 15 -5.67 -8.69 25.18
CA GLU A 15 -5.44 -8.38 23.78
C GLU A 15 -3.95 -8.04 23.69
N ARG A 16 -3.15 -8.92 23.10
CA ARG A 16 -1.76 -8.57 22.79
C ARG A 16 -1.84 -7.25 22.04
N GLU A 17 -1.30 -6.18 22.62
CA GLU A 17 -1.13 -4.92 21.91
C GLU A 17 -0.26 -5.22 20.69
N LEU A 18 -0.92 -5.57 19.58
CA LEU A 18 -0.28 -5.75 18.31
C LEU A 18 0.06 -4.32 17.89
N ALA A 19 1.25 -3.87 18.26
CA ALA A 19 1.78 -2.61 17.79
C ALA A 19 1.69 -2.61 16.25
N ILE A 20 0.65 -1.94 15.74
CA ILE A 20 0.27 -1.92 14.31
C ILE A 20 1.46 -1.44 13.47
N THR A 21 2.30 -0.60 14.07
CA THR A 21 3.55 -0.09 13.53
C THR A 21 4.58 -1.17 13.17
N ARG A 22 4.65 -2.31 13.87
CA ARG A 22 5.70 -3.33 13.61
C ARG A 22 5.57 -4.02 12.25
N LYS A 23 4.37 -4.04 11.69
CA LYS A 23 4.10 -4.61 10.35
C LYS A 23 3.86 -3.55 9.28
N ASN A 24 3.66 -2.29 9.66
CA ASN A 24 3.21 -1.23 8.76
C ASN A 24 4.07 0.05 8.84
N SER A 25 5.37 -0.12 9.14
CA SER A 25 6.30 0.99 9.43
C SER A 25 6.82 1.76 8.21
N PHE A 26 6.49 1.36 6.97
CA PHE A 26 7.17 1.89 5.79
C PHE A 26 7.08 3.43 5.65
N PHE A 27 6.08 4.07 6.27
CA PHE A 27 5.86 5.52 6.22
C PHE A 27 5.56 6.15 7.58
N ALA A 28 5.81 5.43 8.68
CA ALA A 28 5.55 5.93 10.03
C ALA A 28 6.40 7.19 10.29
N GLY A 29 5.76 8.36 10.28
CA GLY A 29 6.40 9.67 10.50
C GLY A 29 6.66 10.51 9.25
N SER A 30 6.33 10.03 8.04
CA SER A 30 6.50 10.81 6.80
C SER A 30 5.19 10.89 6.02
N ASP A 31 4.49 12.01 6.17
CA ASP A 31 3.28 12.36 5.41
C ASP A 31 3.55 12.39 3.89
N GLY A 32 4.75 12.81 3.48
CA GLY A 32 5.21 12.72 2.08
C GLY A 32 5.36 11.28 1.59
N GLY A 33 5.95 10.40 2.41
CA GLY A 33 6.09 8.97 2.07
C GLY A 33 4.74 8.27 1.95
N GLY A 34 3.82 8.55 2.89
CA GLY A 34 2.47 8.01 2.86
C GLY A 34 1.70 8.43 1.60
N ARG A 35 1.82 9.70 1.18
CA ARG A 35 1.24 10.19 -0.08
C ARG A 35 1.81 9.49 -1.30
N ILE A 36 3.14 9.38 -1.40
CA ILE A 36 3.78 8.71 -2.54
C ILE A 36 3.32 7.25 -2.64
N TRP A 37 3.26 6.55 -1.50
CA TRP A 37 2.78 5.18 -1.47
C TRP A 37 1.31 5.04 -1.85
N ALA A 38 0.44 5.92 -1.35
CA ALA A 38 -0.97 5.92 -1.71
C ALA A 38 -1.16 6.09 -3.22
N THR A 39 -0.37 6.96 -3.86
CA THR A 39 -0.39 7.16 -5.32
C THR A 39 0.04 5.89 -6.06
N ILE A 40 1.16 5.27 -5.66
CA ILE A 40 1.65 4.03 -6.29
C ILE A 40 0.65 2.88 -6.10
N ALA A 41 0.19 2.65 -4.87
CA ALA A 41 -0.74 1.57 -4.55
C ALA A 41 -2.08 1.71 -5.29
N THR A 42 -2.59 2.95 -5.43
CA THR A 42 -3.78 3.22 -6.24
C THR A 42 -3.57 2.80 -7.69
N ARG A 43 -2.40 3.08 -8.26
CA ARG A 43 -2.10 2.75 -9.66
C ARG A 43 -1.94 1.25 -9.89
N LEU A 44 -1.30 0.54 -8.97
CA LEU A 44 -1.22 -0.93 -9.01
C LEU A 44 -2.61 -1.56 -8.91
N GLN A 45 -3.46 -1.01 -8.04
CA GLN A 45 -4.85 -1.45 -7.93
C GLN A 45 -5.62 -1.18 -9.23
N THR A 46 -5.40 -0.06 -9.91
CA THR A 46 -5.96 0.20 -11.24
C THR A 46 -5.50 -0.82 -12.27
N CYS A 47 -4.22 -1.22 -12.28
CA CYS A 47 -3.72 -2.28 -13.19
C CYS A 47 -4.47 -3.59 -12.96
N LYS A 48 -4.62 -3.99 -11.69
CA LYS A 48 -5.38 -5.17 -11.30
C LYS A 48 -6.85 -5.13 -11.75
N MET A 49 -7.49 -3.95 -11.70
CA MET A 49 -8.87 -3.79 -12.19
C MET A 49 -8.98 -3.90 -13.73
N ASN A 50 -7.89 -3.64 -14.46
CA ASN A 50 -7.84 -3.70 -15.92
C ASN A 50 -7.23 -5.00 -16.46
N ASP A 51 -7.01 -6.01 -15.60
CA ASP A 51 -6.37 -7.29 -15.92
C ASP A 51 -4.96 -7.15 -16.55
N VAL A 52 -4.26 -6.08 -16.17
CA VAL A 52 -2.89 -5.79 -16.61
C VAL A 52 -1.92 -6.19 -15.52
N ASP A 53 -0.81 -6.83 -15.89
CA ASP A 53 0.25 -7.17 -14.92
C ASP A 53 0.84 -5.88 -14.30
N PRO A 54 0.63 -5.66 -12.99
CA PRO A 54 1.06 -4.44 -12.34
C PRO A 54 2.58 -4.26 -12.35
N VAL A 55 3.36 -5.35 -12.37
CA VAL A 55 4.83 -5.28 -12.38
C VAL A 55 5.32 -4.87 -13.76
N ALA A 56 4.85 -5.53 -14.83
CA ALA A 56 5.23 -5.18 -16.19
C ALA A 56 4.84 -3.74 -16.57
N TRP A 57 3.63 -3.29 -16.20
CA TRP A 57 3.22 -1.90 -16.42
C TRP A 57 4.12 -0.92 -15.66
N LEU A 58 4.44 -1.20 -14.39
CA LEU A 58 5.29 -0.31 -13.59
C LEU A 58 6.72 -0.21 -14.14
N THR A 59 7.31 -1.33 -14.58
CA THR A 59 8.63 -1.33 -15.20
C THR A 59 8.66 -0.50 -16.48
N LEU A 60 7.65 -0.65 -17.35
CA LEU A 60 7.54 0.16 -18.56
C LEU A 60 7.35 1.63 -18.22
N ALA A 61 6.46 1.94 -17.28
CA ALA A 61 6.15 3.32 -16.91
C ALA A 61 7.37 4.05 -16.31
N LEU A 62 8.08 3.40 -15.39
CA LEU A 62 9.30 3.96 -14.80
C LEU A 62 10.43 4.06 -15.84
N GLY A 63 10.55 3.08 -16.73
CA GLY A 63 11.52 3.12 -17.85
C GLY A 63 11.27 4.30 -18.78
N SER A 64 10.02 4.55 -19.17
CA SER A 64 9.65 5.70 -19.98
C SER A 64 9.94 7.03 -19.28
N ILE A 65 9.60 7.15 -17.99
CA ILE A 65 9.90 8.36 -17.20
C ILE A 65 11.41 8.61 -17.14
N ALA A 66 12.22 7.56 -16.93
CA ALA A 66 13.67 7.66 -16.92
C ALA A 66 14.23 8.11 -18.29
N ASN A 67 13.57 7.73 -19.39
CA ASN A 67 13.92 8.12 -20.76
C ASN A 67 13.40 9.52 -21.16
N GLN A 68 13.04 10.37 -20.19
CA GLN A 68 12.52 11.72 -20.43
C GLN A 68 11.24 11.75 -21.28
N TRP A 69 10.31 10.84 -21.02
CA TRP A 69 9.00 10.88 -21.67
C TRP A 69 8.33 12.26 -21.50
N PRO A 70 7.80 12.86 -22.58
CA PRO A 70 7.16 14.16 -22.49
C PRO A 70 5.95 14.09 -21.58
N SER A 71 5.84 15.02 -20.64
CA SER A 71 4.73 15.08 -19.69
C SER A 71 3.36 15.26 -20.36
N ALA A 72 3.34 15.76 -21.59
CA ALA A 72 2.14 15.87 -22.42
C ALA A 72 1.57 14.52 -22.86
N GLU A 73 2.39 13.45 -22.84
CA GLU A 73 2.01 12.11 -23.32
C GLU A 73 1.90 11.10 -22.16
N ILE A 74 1.68 11.58 -20.93
CA ILE A 74 1.43 10.73 -19.76
C ILE A 74 0.19 9.86 -19.94
N ASP A 75 -0.78 10.33 -20.73
CA ASP A 75 -1.94 9.52 -21.10
C ASP A 75 -1.54 8.26 -21.88
N ALA A 76 -0.41 8.22 -22.59
CA ALA A 76 0.03 6.98 -23.21
C ALA A 76 0.47 5.90 -22.19
N LEU A 77 0.82 6.32 -20.97
CA LEU A 77 1.36 5.49 -19.88
C LEU A 77 0.29 4.99 -18.91
N ILE A 78 -0.99 5.22 -19.19
CA ILE A 78 -2.10 4.71 -18.37
C ILE A 78 -2.27 3.20 -18.51
N PRO A 79 -2.68 2.46 -17.45
CA PRO A 79 -2.70 1.01 -17.45
C PRO A 79 -3.50 0.37 -18.58
N TRP A 80 -4.61 0.98 -19.00
CA TRP A 80 -5.47 0.45 -20.06
C TRP A 80 -4.92 0.65 -21.49
N ASN A 81 -3.86 1.44 -21.64
CA ASN A 81 -3.16 1.62 -22.91
C ASN A 81 -1.97 0.64 -23.05
N TYR A 82 -1.72 -0.15 -22.02
CA TYR A 82 -0.72 -1.21 -22.02
C TYR A 82 -1.23 -2.38 -22.88
N ASN A 83 -0.71 -2.49 -24.11
CA ASN A 83 -0.79 -3.72 -24.88
C ASN A 83 0.46 -4.55 -24.56
N ALA A 84 0.25 -5.74 -23.99
CA ALA A 84 1.29 -6.73 -23.78
C ALA A 84 1.72 -7.38 -25.11
#